data_AF-A0A7S1P1M7-F1
#
_entry.id   AF-A0A7S1P1M7-F1
#
_cell.length_a   1.000
_cell.length_b   1.000
_cell.length_c   1.000
_cell.angle_alpha   90.00
_cell.angle_beta   90.00
_cell.angle_gamma   90.00
#
_symmetry.space_group_name_H-M   'P 1'
#
loop_
_entity.id
_entity.type
_entity.pdbx_description
1 polymer ?
#
loop_
_entity_poly.entity_id
_entity_poly.type
_entity_poly.pdbx_seq_one_letter_code
_entity_poly.pdbx_strand_id
1 'polypeptide(L)'
;VLFVHFNKLKKDLPGEMRRVAAFLNIPIDETIFDEQVERCTFEHMKEHAHLFAPAGGRVWEGGAKTFINKGTNGRWKDVLTPEQVIRYEAKAATLPPGCAHWLATGKFIDSEDIGRKPLADSLAIGG
;
A
#
# COMPACT_ATOMS: atom_id res chain seq x y z
N VAL A 1 -11.88 -3.16 -9.36
CA VAL A 1 -10.85 -3.40 -8.31
C VAL A 1 -10.25 -2.06 -7.90
N LEU A 2 -10.07 -1.80 -6.61
CA LEU A 2 -9.45 -0.56 -6.12
C LEU A 2 -7.97 -0.79 -5.78
N PHE A 3 -7.07 -0.05 -6.42
CA PHE A 3 -5.66 -0.03 -6.06
C PHE A 3 -5.42 0.93 -4.90
N VAL A 4 -4.91 0.41 -3.79
CA VAL A 4 -4.55 1.18 -2.60
C VAL A 4 -3.04 1.07 -2.40
N HIS A 5 -2.41 2.19 -2.02
CA HIS A 5 -0.97 2.23 -1.82
C HIS A 5 -0.65 2.69 -0.40
N PHE A 6 0.21 1.95 0.29
CA PHE A 6 0.52 2.23 1.70
C PHE A 6 1.10 3.64 1.92
N ASN A 7 1.95 4.13 1.00
CA ASN A 7 2.45 5.51 1.09
C ASN A 7 1.34 6.58 1.06
N LYS A 8 0.22 6.32 0.36
CA LYS A 8 -0.92 7.25 0.32
C LYS A 8 -1.70 7.19 1.62
N LEU A 9 -2.01 5.99 2.14
CA LEU A 9 -2.63 5.81 3.45
C LEU A 9 -1.83 6.52 4.56
N LYS A 10 -0.50 6.41 4.51
CA LYS A 10 0.40 7.09 5.43
C LYS A 10 0.42 8.60 5.30
N LYS A 11 0.14 9.13 4.10
CA LYS A 11 0.20 10.57 3.82
C LYS A 11 -1.14 11.25 4.12
N ASP A 12 -2.24 10.58 3.82
CA ASP A 12 -3.60 11.07 3.98
C ASP A 12 -4.53 9.88 4.27
N LEU A 13 -4.56 9.47 5.54
CA LEU A 13 -5.43 8.37 5.98
C LEU A 13 -6.93 8.71 5.83
N PRO A 14 -7.42 9.91 6.24
CA PRO A 14 -8.81 10.28 6.04
C PRO A 14 -9.24 10.21 4.57
N GLY A 15 -8.47 10.82 3.67
CA GLY A 15 -8.81 10.86 2.24
C GLY A 15 -8.85 9.46 1.61
N GLU A 16 -7.89 8.60 1.96
CA GLU A 16 -7.88 7.22 1.45
C GLU A 16 -8.99 6.36 2.07
N MET A 17 -9.37 6.56 3.34
CA MET A 17 -10.54 5.90 3.94
C MET A 17 -11.83 6.30 3.22
N ARG A 18 -12.01 7.59 2.89
CA ARG A 18 -13.16 8.06 2.10
C ARG A 18 -13.20 7.43 0.72
N ARG A 19 -12.05 7.31 0.06
CA ARG A 19 -11.93 6.68 -1.26
C ARG A 19 -12.28 5.19 -1.23
N VAL A 20 -11.91 4.47 -0.17
CA VAL A 20 -12.32 3.08 0.05
C VAL A 20 -13.82 2.97 0.29
N ALA A 21 -14.38 3.82 1.16
CA ALA A 21 -15.82 3.83 1.44
C ALA A 21 -16.65 4.10 0.18
N ALA A 22 -16.26 5.09 -0.63
CA ALA A 22 -16.90 5.40 -1.91
C ALA A 22 -16.83 4.22 -2.89
N PHE A 23 -15.68 3.53 -2.99
CA PHE A 23 -15.55 2.35 -3.85
C PHE A 23 -16.45 1.19 -3.39
N LEU A 24 -16.68 1.05 -2.08
CA LEU A 24 -17.54 0.02 -1.50
C LEU A 24 -19.02 0.46 -1.41
N ASN A 25 -19.37 1.68 -1.83
CA ASN A 25 -20.68 2.29 -1.64
C ASN A 25 -21.15 2.29 -0.16
N ILE A 26 -20.22 2.51 0.77
CA ILE A 26 -20.51 2.63 2.20
C ILE A 26 -20.64 4.11 2.54
N PRO A 27 -21.81 4.58 3.05
CA PRO A 27 -21.95 5.95 3.51
C PRO A 27 -21.08 6.18 4.75
N ILE A 28 -20.48 7.38 4.83
CA ILE A 28 -19.70 7.79 6.00
C ILE A 28 -20.59 8.62 6.90
N ASP A 29 -20.66 8.21 8.16
CA ASP A 29 -21.17 9.05 9.22
C ASP A 29 -20.06 9.99 9.68
N GLU A 30 -20.15 11.25 9.23
CA GLU A 30 -19.17 12.29 9.54
C GLU A 30 -19.11 12.63 11.03
N THR A 31 -20.11 12.25 11.83
CA THR A 31 -20.13 12.53 13.27
C THR A 31 -19.13 11.67 14.05
N ILE A 32 -18.76 10.49 13.51
CA ILE A 32 -17.83 9.53 14.14
C ILE A 32 -16.58 9.29 13.30
N PHE A 33 -16.48 9.88 12.11
CA PHE A 33 -15.43 9.56 11.14
C PHE A 33 -14.02 9.83 11.69
N ASP A 34 -13.83 10.93 12.41
CA ASP A 34 -12.52 11.27 12.98
C ASP A 34 -12.06 10.24 14.03
N GLU A 35 -12.98 9.71 14.84
CA GLU A 35 -12.68 8.61 15.79
C GLU A 35 -12.29 7.33 15.05
N GLN A 36 -13.00 7.02 13.94
CA GLN A 36 -12.66 5.88 13.10
C GLN A 36 -11.28 6.01 12.46
N VAL A 37 -10.94 7.21 11.97
CA VAL A 37 -9.60 7.51 11.46
C VAL A 37 -8.54 7.30 12.54
N GLU A 38 -8.76 7.84 13.75
CA GLU A 38 -7.84 7.69 14.87
C GLU A 38 -7.57 6.22 15.18
N ARG A 39 -8.61 5.40 15.23
CA ARG A 39 -8.51 3.94 15.49
C ARG A 39 -7.70 3.19 14.45
N CYS A 40 -7.67 3.69 13.22
CA CYS A 40 -6.90 3.13 12.12
C CYS A 40 -5.47 3.70 12.02
N THR A 41 -5.07 4.61 12.91
CA THR A 41 -3.69 5.10 12.95
C THR A 41 -2.72 4.04 13.45
N PHE A 42 -1.47 4.13 13.01
CA PHE A 42 -0.43 3.19 13.45
C PHE A 42 -0.24 3.19 14.97
N GLU A 43 -0.25 4.38 15.61
CA GLU A 43 -0.04 4.50 17.06
C GLU A 43 -1.18 3.83 17.84
N HIS A 44 -2.44 4.13 17.48
CA HIS A 44 -3.60 3.51 18.12
C HIS A 44 -3.58 1.99 17.93
N MET A 45 -3.34 1.52 16.70
CA MET A 45 -3.26 0.09 16.42
C MET A 45 -2.14 -0.59 17.20
N LYS A 46 -0.97 0.06 17.34
CA LYS A 46 0.17 -0.47 18.09
C LYS A 46 -0.09 -0.55 19.59
N GLU A 47 -0.75 0.45 20.16
CA GLU A 47 -1.18 0.42 21.56
C GLU A 47 -2.16 -0.74 21.81
N HIS A 48 -3.07 -0.96 20.86
CA HIS A 48 -4.10 -1.99 20.91
C HIS A 48 -3.74 -3.26 20.11
N ALA A 49 -2.44 -3.55 19.93
CA ALA A 49 -1.98 -4.55 18.96
C ALA A 49 -2.58 -5.95 19.15
N HIS A 50 -2.98 -6.30 20.38
CA HIS A 50 -3.63 -7.57 20.70
C HIS A 50 -4.98 -7.78 19.98
N LEU A 51 -5.65 -6.70 19.56
CA LEU A 51 -6.89 -6.77 18.77
C LEU A 51 -6.64 -7.05 17.29
N PHE A 52 -5.44 -6.72 16.78
CA PHE A 52 -5.13 -6.72 15.35
C PHE A 52 -4.09 -7.77 14.95
N ALA A 53 -3.20 -8.14 15.87
CA ALA A 53 -2.19 -9.16 15.63
C ALA A 53 -2.86 -10.55 15.57
N PRO A 54 -2.47 -11.41 14.62
CA PRO A 54 -3.06 -12.75 14.53
C PRO A 54 -2.91 -13.53 15.84
N ALA A 55 -3.99 -14.18 16.27
CA ALA A 55 -4.09 -14.88 17.56
C ALA A 55 -3.70 -14.03 18.79
N GLY A 56 -3.85 -12.70 18.70
CA GLY A 56 -3.47 -11.74 19.75
C GLY A 56 -1.97 -11.58 19.91
N GLY A 57 -1.17 -11.97 18.91
CA GLY A 57 0.29 -11.87 18.95
C GLY A 57 0.99 -13.00 19.67
N ARG A 58 0.27 -14.05 20.11
CA ARG A 58 0.85 -15.20 20.85
C ARG A 58 1.93 -15.97 20.09
N VAL A 59 1.91 -15.90 18.75
CA VAL A 59 2.91 -16.57 17.90
C VAL A 59 4.12 -15.67 17.57
N TRP A 60 4.11 -14.40 17.98
CA TRP A 60 5.23 -13.49 17.79
C TRP A 60 6.10 -13.42 19.04
N GLU A 61 7.42 -13.56 18.85
CA GLU A 61 8.40 -13.25 19.88
C GLU A 61 8.31 -11.76 20.25
N GLY A 62 8.14 -11.43 21.53
CA GLY A 62 7.84 -10.07 21.99
C GLY A 62 6.36 -9.65 21.87
N GLY A 63 5.47 -10.56 21.47
CA GLY A 63 4.02 -10.39 21.51
C GLY A 63 3.43 -9.50 20.42
N ALA A 64 2.18 -9.06 20.61
CA ALA A 64 1.39 -8.36 19.60
C ALA A 64 2.04 -7.06 19.08
N LYS A 65 2.75 -6.33 19.95
CA LYS A 65 3.43 -5.08 19.57
C LYS A 65 4.60 -5.33 18.60
N THR A 66 5.18 -6.53 18.58
CA THR A 66 6.19 -6.92 17.59
C THR A 66 5.60 -7.03 16.19
N PHE A 67 4.35 -7.50 16.07
CA PHE A 67 3.66 -7.54 14.78
C PHE A 67 3.48 -6.13 14.20
N ILE A 68 3.05 -5.18 15.03
CA ILE A 68 2.92 -3.76 14.67
C ILE A 68 4.23 -3.02 14.99
N ASN A 69 5.29 -3.38 14.27
CA ASN A 69 6.67 -2.97 14.58
C ASN A 69 6.92 -1.47 14.36
N LYS A 70 6.96 -1.03 13.09
CA LYS A 70 7.21 0.38 12.71
C LYS A 70 6.39 0.76 11.49
N GLY A 71 5.55 1.78 11.64
CA GLY A 71 4.69 2.31 10.59
C GLY A 71 5.35 3.43 9.82
N THR A 72 6.64 3.36 9.49
CA THR A 72 7.37 4.40 8.73
C THR A 72 7.77 3.92 7.34
N ASN A 73 7.73 4.85 6.36
CA ASN A 73 8.15 4.61 4.98
C ASN A 73 9.63 4.89 4.83
N GLY A 74 10.26 4.27 3.82
CA GLY A 74 11.66 4.55 3.48
C GLY A 74 12.70 3.86 4.36
N ARG A 75 12.29 2.95 5.26
CA ARG A 75 13.21 2.20 6.14
C ARG A 75 14.30 1.42 5.40
N TRP A 76 14.05 1.06 4.14
CA TRP A 76 15.04 0.39 3.30
C TRP A 76 16.31 1.22 3.08
N LYS A 77 16.23 2.56 3.17
CA LYS A 77 17.38 3.45 2.96
C LYS A 77 18.49 3.24 4.01
N ASP A 78 18.10 2.88 5.23
CA ASP A 78 19.02 2.67 6.35
C ASP A 78 19.45 1.19 6.48
N VAL A 79 18.94 0.32 5.61
CA VAL A 79 19.17 -1.14 5.66
C VAL A 79 19.92 -1.63 4.42
N LEU A 80 19.62 -1.06 3.25
CA LEU A 80 20.20 -1.47 1.99
C LEU A 80 21.48 -0.67 1.69
N THR A 81 22.53 -1.36 1.27
CA THR A 81 23.74 -0.70 0.76
C THR A 81 23.47 -0.04 -0.60
N PRO A 82 24.28 0.95 -1.03
CA PRO A 82 24.14 1.56 -2.35
C PRO A 82 24.10 0.54 -3.49
N GLU A 83 24.91 -0.53 -3.42
CA GLU A 83 24.95 -1.59 -4.43
C GLU A 83 23.64 -2.40 -4.48
N GLN A 84 23.03 -2.64 -3.32
CA GLN A 84 21.73 -3.33 -3.24
C GLN A 84 20.61 -2.45 -3.82
N VAL A 85 20.66 -1.14 -3.57
CA VAL A 85 19.72 -0.18 -4.17
C VAL A 85 19.86 -0.15 -5.69
N ILE A 86 21.09 -0.10 -6.22
CA ILE A 86 21.33 -0.13 -7.68
C ILE A 86 20.76 -1.41 -8.30
N ARG A 87 20.98 -2.58 -7.67
CA ARG A 87 20.41 -3.85 -8.16
C ARG A 87 18.89 -3.85 -8.13
N TYR A 88 18.28 -3.28 -7.09
CA TYR A 88 16.84 -3.12 -6.99
C TYR A 88 16.31 -2.23 -8.13
N GLU A 89 16.89 -1.05 -8.34
CA GLU A 89 16.47 -0.11 -9.38
C GLU A 89 16.59 -0.72 -10.78
N ALA A 90 17.69 -1.42 -11.06
CA ALA A 90 17.88 -2.14 -12.31
C ALA A 90 16.80 -3.23 -12.53
N LYS A 91 16.38 -3.89 -11.45
CA LYS A 91 15.29 -4.89 -11.52
C LYS A 91 13.93 -4.23 -11.72
N ALA A 92 13.65 -3.14 -11.00
CA ALA A 92 12.41 -2.37 -11.13
C ALA A 92 12.24 -1.82 -12.55
N ALA A 93 13.33 -1.41 -13.20
CA ALA A 93 13.35 -0.93 -14.59
C ALA A 93 12.95 -2.00 -15.62
N THR A 94 12.90 -3.29 -15.27
CA THR A 94 12.37 -4.35 -16.14
C THR A 94 10.84 -4.40 -16.19
N LEU A 95 10.16 -3.69 -15.30
CA LEU A 95 8.71 -3.58 -15.28
C LEU A 95 8.22 -2.55 -16.31
N PRO A 96 6.97 -2.66 -16.80
CA PRO A 96 6.35 -1.60 -17.57
C PRO A 96 6.44 -0.25 -16.82
N PRO A 97 6.66 0.89 -17.52
CA PRO A 97 6.88 2.19 -16.88
C PRO A 97 5.78 2.59 -15.89
N GLY A 98 4.51 2.37 -16.24
CA GLY A 98 3.37 2.62 -15.35
C GLY A 98 3.40 1.78 -14.07
N CYS A 99 3.73 0.49 -14.20
CA CYS A 99 3.88 -0.42 -13.06
C CYS A 99 5.03 -0.01 -12.14
N ALA A 100 6.21 0.26 -12.70
CA ALA A 100 7.38 0.69 -11.94
C ALA A 100 7.09 1.98 -11.17
N HIS A 101 6.46 2.95 -11.83
CA HIS A 101 6.10 4.23 -11.22
C HIS A 101 5.05 4.08 -10.12
N TRP A 102 4.01 3.27 -10.35
CA TRP A 102 2.99 3.01 -9.34
C TRP A 102 3.58 2.28 -8.12
N LEU A 103 4.44 1.28 -8.34
CA LEU A 103 5.11 0.56 -7.25
C LEU A 103 5.97 1.48 -6.38
N ALA A 104 6.68 2.43 -7.00
CA ALA A 104 7.56 3.35 -6.28
C ALA A 104 6.79 4.47 -5.56
N THR A 105 5.67 4.95 -6.13
CA THR A 105 5.05 6.22 -5.72
C THR A 105 3.61 6.11 -5.25
N GLY A 106 2.90 5.03 -5.62
CA GLY A 106 1.45 4.88 -5.47
C GLY A 106 0.63 5.75 -6.42
N LYS A 107 1.25 6.39 -7.42
CA LYS A 107 0.59 7.21 -8.43
C LYS A 107 0.54 6.47 -9.75
N PHE A 108 -0.56 6.62 -10.46
CA PHE A 108 -0.66 6.19 -11.85
C PHE A 108 -0.10 7.30 -12.74
N ILE A 109 0.63 6.93 -13.80
CA ILE A 109 1.08 7.87 -14.84
C ILE A 109 -0.12 8.26 -15.71
N ASP A 110 -0.96 7.28 -16.03
CA ASP A 110 -2.24 7.42 -16.69
C ASP A 110 -3.28 6.63 -15.88
N SER A 111 -4.46 7.22 -15.63
CA SER A 111 -5.56 6.55 -14.94
C SER A 111 -6.04 5.27 -15.62
N GLU A 112 -5.74 5.10 -16.91
CA GLU A 112 -6.10 3.91 -17.70
C GLU A 112 -5.00 2.84 -17.72
N ASP A 113 -3.76 3.19 -17.37
CA ASP A 113 -2.60 2.28 -17.36
C ASP A 113 -2.46 1.58 -15.99
N ILE A 114 -3.37 0.64 -15.73
CA ILE A 114 -3.29 -0.24 -14.55
C ILE A 114 -2.33 -1.43 -14.75
N GLY A 115 -1.27 -1.26 -15.55
CA GLY A 115 -0.33 -2.34 -15.83
C GLY A 115 -0.92 -3.41 -16.75
N ARG A 116 -1.79 -3.01 -17.68
CA ARG A 116 -2.16 -3.89 -18.79
C ARG A 116 -0.86 -4.22 -19.51
N LYS A 117 -0.50 -5.51 -19.52
CA LYS A 117 0.46 -6.02 -20.49
C LYS A 117 -0.05 -5.52 -21.85
N PRO A 118 0.76 -4.77 -22.64
CA PRO A 118 0.30 -4.34 -23.95
C PRO A 118 -0.20 -5.61 -24.66
N LEU A 119 -1.45 -5.55 -25.16
CA LEU A 119 -1.93 -6.59 -26.05
C LEU A 119 -0.90 -6.62 -27.16
N ALA A 120 -0.08 -7.69 -27.19
CA ALA A 120 0.78 -7.91 -28.34
C ALA A 120 -0.15 -7.80 -29.54
N ASP A 121 0.20 -6.92 -30.48
CA ASP A 121 -0.61 -6.65 -31.66
C ASP A 121 -1.16 -7.98 -32.18
N SER A 122 -2.48 -8.13 -32.12
CA SER A 122 -3.18 -9.20 -32.81
C SER A 122 -3.02 -8.91 -34.29
N LEU A 123 -1.86 -9.24 -34.83
CA LEU A 123 -1.55 -9.21 -36.24
C LEU A 123 -1.44 -10.65 -36.72
N ALA A 124 -2.42 -10.98 -37.56
CA ALA A 124 -2.57 -12.18 -38.39
C ALA A 124 -2.88 -13.48 -37.62
N ILE A 125 -3.83 -14.32 -38.02
CA ILE A 125 -4.19 -14.67 -39.39
C ILE A 125 -5.70 -14.93 -39.44
N GLY A 126 -6.43 -14.07 -40.15
CA GLY A 126 -7.62 -14.50 -40.86
C GLY A 126 -7.15 -15.28 -42.09
N GLY A 127 -7.57 -16.53 -42.18
CA GLY A 127 -7.40 -17.44 -43.32
C GLY A 127 -8.62 -18.34 -43.37
#